data_AF-A0A3Q1GRV1-F1
#
_entry.id   AF-A0A3Q1GRV1-F1
#
_cell.length_a   1.000
_cell.length_b   1.000
_cell.length_c   1.000
_cell.angle_alpha   90.00
_cell.angle_beta   90.00
_cell.angle_gamma   90.00
#
_symmetry.space_group_name_H-M   'P 1'
#
loop_
_entity.id
_entity.type
_entity.pdbx_description
1 polymer ?
#
loop_
_entity_poly.entity_id
_entity_poly.type
_entity_poly.pdbx_seq_one_letter_code
_entity_poly.pdbx_strand_id
1 'polypeptide(L)'
;MSAISWYVTLTAAERVRALGKMGCSVEINEDVAPRRYFRSGVEMERMAAVYLEEGSLENAYVLYTKFIILFVEKLPGHRDYQQSSSVPEKQLIMKKLQEVAFPRRDELKKRLEEKYSREHSEYLRAQVSMDQSQRVLEEERQRVAALRRMQIESEQFRYFEDQLRRQELANQRTEEAEQKVAVLVALWYYYYYYYYYYYYYYYYYYYYY
;
A
#
# COMPACT_ATOMS: atom_id res chain seq x y z
N MET A 1 20.27 17.44 -7.87
CA MET A 1 19.28 16.36 -8.08
C MET A 1 18.20 16.88 -9.00
N SER A 2 17.92 16.22 -10.14
CA SER A 2 16.80 16.61 -11.00
C SER A 2 15.49 16.01 -10.48
N ALA A 3 14.35 16.62 -10.81
CA ALA A 3 13.03 16.10 -10.44
C ALA A 3 12.79 14.65 -10.94
N ILE A 4 13.44 14.24 -12.04
CA ILE A 4 13.32 12.91 -12.64
C ILE A 4 13.92 11.81 -11.75
N SER A 5 14.85 12.18 -10.85
CA SER A 5 15.46 11.25 -9.91
C SER A 5 14.46 10.67 -8.90
N TRP A 6 13.34 11.36 -8.62
CA TRP A 6 12.38 10.96 -7.58
C TRP A 6 11.27 10.03 -8.08
N TYR A 7 11.10 9.87 -9.40
CA TYR A 7 10.06 9.03 -9.99
C TYR A 7 10.53 7.58 -10.17
N VAL A 8 10.83 6.89 -9.06
CA VAL A 8 11.25 5.47 -9.06
C VAL A 8 10.17 4.51 -9.58
N THR A 9 8.93 4.98 -9.66
CA THR A 9 7.80 4.28 -10.30
C THR A 9 7.93 4.19 -11.81
N LEU A 10 8.67 5.10 -12.45
CA LEU A 10 8.90 5.09 -13.89
C LEU A 10 10.03 4.11 -14.25
N THR A 11 9.93 3.54 -15.44
CA THR A 11 10.98 2.67 -15.99
C THR A 11 12.25 3.47 -16.30
N ALA A 12 13.38 2.77 -16.36
CA ALA A 12 14.66 3.37 -16.75
C ALA A 12 14.58 4.09 -18.10
N ALA A 13 13.91 3.48 -19.09
CA ALA A 13 13.76 4.03 -20.42
C ALA A 13 12.97 5.35 -20.44
N GLU A 14 11.91 5.46 -19.63
CA GLU A 14 11.11 6.69 -19.53
C GLU A 14 11.92 7.84 -18.92
N ARG A 15 12.66 7.54 -17.84
CA ARG A 15 13.49 8.54 -17.15
C ARG A 15 14.64 9.03 -18.02
N VAL A 16 15.36 8.13 -18.70
CA VAL A 16 16.43 8.51 -19.65
C VAL A 16 15.88 9.29 -20.84
N ARG A 17 14.72 8.91 -21.36
CA ARG A 17 14.05 9.65 -22.44
C ARG A 17 13.66 11.07 -22.01
N ALA A 18 13.20 11.25 -20.77
CA ALA A 18 12.89 12.56 -20.22
C ALA A 18 14.15 13.45 -20.14
N LEU A 19 15.28 12.90 -19.69
CA LEU A 19 16.56 13.63 -19.70
C LEU A 19 17.00 13.98 -21.13
N GLY A 20 16.82 13.07 -22.09
CA GLY A 20 17.10 13.33 -23.50
C GLY A 20 16.29 14.53 -24.02
N LYS A 21 14.99 14.60 -23.72
CA LYS A 21 14.13 15.75 -24.08
C LYS A 21 14.63 17.06 -23.47
N MET A 22 15.10 17.04 -22.21
CA MET A 22 15.69 18.21 -21.57
C MET A 22 16.98 18.66 -22.27
N GLY A 23 17.79 17.71 -22.74
CA GLY A 23 18.98 17.97 -23.55
C GLY A 23 18.66 18.61 -24.90
N CYS A 24 17.54 18.21 -25.53
CA CYS A 24 17.04 18.80 -26.79
C CYS A 24 16.52 20.24 -26.66
N SER A 25 16.26 20.71 -25.44
CA SER A 25 15.77 22.07 -25.20
C SER A 25 16.91 23.09 -25.32
N VAL A 26 17.20 23.44 -26.57
CA VAL A 26 18.15 24.48 -26.96
C VAL A 26 17.69 25.21 -28.21
N GLU A 27 17.72 26.53 -28.13
CA GLU A 27 17.33 27.45 -29.19
C GLU A 27 18.49 28.41 -29.47
N ILE A 28 18.54 28.88 -30.72
CA ILE A 28 19.55 29.83 -31.18
C ILE A 28 18.88 31.15 -31.46
N ASN A 29 19.51 32.22 -30.99
CA ASN A 29 19.14 33.57 -31.29
C ASN A 29 19.96 34.02 -32.51
N GLU A 30 19.26 34.32 -33.59
CA GLU A 30 19.85 34.76 -34.87
C GLU A 30 20.55 36.12 -34.79
N ASP A 31 20.28 36.93 -33.75
CA ASP A 31 20.97 38.20 -33.50
C ASP A 31 22.32 37.99 -32.78
N VAL A 32 22.58 36.76 -32.31
CA VAL A 32 23.79 36.40 -31.58
C VAL A 32 24.79 35.73 -32.53
N ALA A 33 25.82 36.48 -32.93
CA ALA A 33 26.90 35.96 -33.77
C ALA A 33 27.41 34.55 -33.34
N PRO A 34 27.52 33.57 -34.26
CA PRO A 34 27.92 32.19 -33.98
C PRO A 34 29.22 32.04 -33.18
N ARG A 35 30.17 32.96 -33.35
CA ARG A 35 31.42 33.01 -32.57
C ARG A 35 31.19 33.05 -31.06
N ARG A 36 30.12 33.71 -30.59
CA ARG A 36 29.77 33.75 -29.16
C ARG A 36 29.36 32.37 -28.65
N TYR A 37 28.58 31.63 -29.42
CA TYR A 37 28.20 30.26 -29.08
C TYR A 37 29.43 29.35 -28.96
N PHE A 38 30.39 29.42 -29.88
CA PHE A 38 31.63 28.63 -29.77
C PHE A 38 32.41 28.93 -28.49
N ARG A 39 32.53 30.20 -28.09
CA ARG A 39 33.18 30.59 -26.83
C ARG A 39 32.42 30.04 -25.62
N SER A 40 31.10 30.21 -25.58
CA SER A 40 30.25 29.66 -24.51
C SER A 40 30.25 28.13 -24.49
N GLY A 41 30.44 27.48 -25.63
CA GLY A 41 30.55 26.03 -25.75
C GLY A 41 31.72 25.45 -24.96
N VAL A 42 32.85 26.15 -24.92
CA VAL A 42 34.03 25.70 -24.16
C VAL A 42 33.70 25.60 -22.67
N GLU A 43 33.04 26.63 -22.13
CA GLU A 43 32.60 26.62 -20.73
C GLU A 43 31.48 25.59 -20.49
N MET A 44 30.58 25.40 -21.45
CA MET A 44 29.53 24.38 -21.37
C MET A 44 30.10 22.96 -21.27
N GLU A 45 31.13 22.64 -22.06
CA GLU A 45 31.84 21.35 -21.99
C GLU A 45 32.57 21.18 -20.66
N ARG A 46 33.25 22.23 -20.19
CA ARG A 46 33.91 22.24 -18.88
C ARG A 46 32.93 22.00 -17.75
N MET A 47 31.76 22.63 -17.79
CA MET A 47 30.72 22.46 -16.78
C MET A 47 30.15 21.03 -16.82
N ALA A 48 29.99 20.45 -18.00
CA ALA A 48 29.55 19.05 -18.13
C ALA A 48 30.55 18.07 -17.50
N ALA A 49 31.86 18.34 -17.65
CA ALA A 49 32.91 17.57 -16.99
C ALA A 49 32.83 17.70 -15.46
N VAL A 50 32.63 18.90 -14.92
CA VAL A 50 32.45 19.11 -13.47
C VAL A 50 31.23 18.36 -12.94
N TYR A 51 30.08 18.40 -13.63
CA TYR A 51 28.93 17.59 -13.20
C TYR A 51 29.23 16.10 -13.18
N LEU A 52 30.05 15.61 -14.11
CA LEU A 52 30.47 14.21 -14.13
C LEU A 52 31.39 13.88 -12.94
N GLU A 53 32.36 14.76 -12.65
CA GLU A 53 33.28 14.64 -11.50
C GLU A 53 32.53 14.65 -10.16
N GLU A 54 31.50 15.49 -10.04
CA GLU A 54 30.62 15.55 -8.86
C GLU A 54 29.66 14.36 -8.75
N GLY A 55 29.63 13.47 -9.75
CA GLY A 55 28.71 12.33 -9.79
C GLY A 55 27.26 12.71 -10.13
N SER A 56 27.02 13.94 -10.57
CA SER A 56 25.72 14.43 -11.05
C SER A 56 25.45 13.94 -12.49
N LEU A 57 25.27 12.62 -12.64
CA LEU A 57 25.16 11.94 -13.93
C LEU A 57 24.03 12.50 -14.82
N GLU A 58 22.89 12.84 -14.22
CA GLU A 58 21.73 13.39 -14.93
C GLU A 58 22.05 14.74 -15.56
N ASN A 59 22.65 15.64 -14.78
CA ASN A 59 23.01 16.98 -15.25
C ASN A 59 24.11 16.91 -16.30
N ALA A 60 25.12 16.07 -16.09
CA ALA A 60 26.18 15.83 -17.07
C ALA A 60 25.59 15.31 -18.39
N TYR A 61 24.68 14.34 -18.33
CA TYR A 61 24.04 13.76 -19.52
C TYR A 61 23.22 14.80 -20.29
N VAL A 62 22.40 15.58 -19.57
CA VAL A 62 21.61 16.68 -20.17
C VAL A 62 22.53 17.70 -20.83
N LEU A 63 23.62 18.08 -20.17
CA LEU A 63 24.51 19.14 -20.67
C LEU A 63 25.35 18.67 -21.87
N TYR A 64 25.88 17.44 -21.86
CA TYR A 64 26.53 16.85 -23.03
C TYR A 64 25.57 16.68 -24.21
N THR A 65 24.32 16.27 -23.95
CA THR A 65 23.29 16.16 -25.00
C THR A 65 22.98 17.53 -25.59
N LYS A 66 22.80 18.55 -24.74
CA LYS A 66 22.55 19.93 -25.18
C LYS A 66 23.72 20.50 -25.97
N PHE A 67 24.95 20.22 -25.54
CA PHE A 67 26.16 20.60 -26.24
C PHE A 67 26.22 19.98 -27.65
N ILE A 68 25.95 18.67 -27.77
CA ILE A 68 25.91 17.98 -29.06
C ILE A 68 24.84 18.60 -29.97
N ILE A 69 23.61 18.73 -29.50
CA ILE A 69 22.49 19.24 -30.32
C ILE A 69 22.76 20.69 -30.74
N LEU A 70 23.28 21.53 -29.85
CA LEU A 70 23.62 22.91 -30.17
C LEU A 70 24.60 22.98 -31.35
N PHE A 71 25.71 22.23 -31.31
CA PHE A 71 26.78 22.40 -32.30
C PHE A 71 26.65 21.51 -33.55
N VAL A 72 25.89 20.41 -33.47
CA VAL A 72 25.68 19.49 -34.60
C VAL A 72 24.40 19.80 -35.36
N GLU A 73 23.32 20.20 -34.67
CA GLU A 73 22.01 20.37 -35.28
C GLU A 73 21.59 21.83 -35.40
N LYS A 74 21.71 22.62 -34.31
CA LYS A 74 21.14 23.98 -34.28
C LYS A 74 22.06 25.02 -34.93
N LEU A 75 23.30 25.13 -34.45
CA LEU A 75 24.22 26.22 -34.81
C LEU A 75 24.63 26.21 -36.29
N PRO A 76 24.81 25.05 -36.95
CA PRO A 76 25.04 25.01 -38.39
C PRO A 76 23.92 25.64 -39.22
N GLY A 77 22.69 25.74 -38.69
CA GLY A 77 21.56 26.38 -39.34
C GLY A 77 21.50 27.91 -39.22
N HIS A 78 22.35 28.53 -38.38
CA HIS A 78 22.36 29.98 -38.18
C HIS A 78 22.81 30.72 -39.46
N ARG A 79 22.19 31.86 -39.80
CA ARG A 79 22.47 32.62 -41.04
C ARG A 79 23.95 32.94 -41.26
N ASP A 80 24.63 33.40 -40.21
CA ASP A 80 26.04 33.80 -40.24
C ASP A 80 27.04 32.66 -39.93
N TYR A 81 26.60 31.39 -39.89
CA TYR A 81 27.47 30.28 -39.46
C TYR A 81 28.77 30.19 -40.27
N GLN A 82 28.70 30.38 -41.59
CA GLN A 82 29.88 30.28 -42.47
C GLN A 82 30.95 31.34 -42.19
N GLN A 83 30.55 32.50 -41.68
CA GLN A 83 31.47 33.59 -41.34
C GLN A 83 32.36 33.27 -40.13
N SER A 84 32.02 32.23 -39.37
CA SER A 84 32.77 31.77 -38.19
C SER A 84 33.83 30.68 -38.50
N SER A 85 34.12 30.42 -39.77
CA SER A 85 34.99 29.30 -40.18
C SER A 85 36.46 29.41 -39.74
N SER A 86 36.95 30.62 -39.46
CA SER A 86 38.32 30.86 -38.98
C SER A 86 38.46 30.90 -37.45
N VAL A 87 37.39 30.64 -36.70
CA VAL A 87 37.38 30.74 -35.23
C VAL A 87 38.12 29.53 -34.61
N PRO A 88 39.22 29.73 -33.85
CA PRO A 88 39.96 28.62 -33.22
C PRO A 88 39.08 27.76 -32.29
N GLU A 89 38.15 28.39 -31.58
CA GLU A 89 37.19 27.70 -30.71
C GLU A 89 36.31 26.71 -31.48
N LYS A 90 36.00 26.97 -32.76
CA LYS A 90 35.25 26.02 -33.60
C LYS A 90 36.01 24.71 -33.76
N GLN A 91 37.32 24.75 -34.01
CA GLN A 91 38.15 23.55 -34.13
C GLN A 91 38.21 22.79 -32.80
N LEU A 92 38.37 23.50 -31.68
CA LEU A 92 38.36 22.91 -30.35
C LEU A 92 37.03 22.21 -30.04
N ILE A 93 35.91 22.86 -30.34
CA ILE A 93 34.56 22.31 -30.12
C ILE A 93 34.35 21.06 -30.96
N MET A 94 34.75 21.06 -32.24
CA MET A 94 34.64 19.89 -33.10
C MET A 94 35.47 18.71 -32.58
N LYS A 95 36.69 18.96 -32.10
CA LYS A 95 37.51 17.95 -31.43
C LYS A 95 36.84 17.40 -30.17
N LYS A 96 36.32 18.29 -29.32
CA LYS A 96 35.61 17.93 -28.08
C LYS A 96 34.32 17.16 -28.34
N LEU A 97 33.59 17.46 -29.39
CA LEU A 97 32.41 16.69 -29.79
C LEU A 97 32.77 15.22 -30.02
N GLN A 98 33.81 14.98 -30.84
CA GLN A 98 34.24 13.64 -31.23
C GLN A 98 34.91 12.86 -30.10
N GLU A 99 35.87 13.47 -29.42
CA GLU A 99 36.71 12.77 -28.43
C GLU A 99 36.07 12.70 -27.04
N VAL A 100 35.17 13.63 -26.71
CA VAL A 100 34.63 13.76 -25.35
C VAL A 100 33.11 13.65 -25.33
N ALA A 101 32.38 14.55 -25.98
CA ALA A 101 30.94 14.69 -25.76
C ALA A 101 30.15 13.45 -26.18
N PHE A 102 30.40 12.91 -27.39
CA PHE A 102 29.72 11.69 -27.85
C PHE A 102 30.03 10.47 -26.97
N PRO A 103 31.31 10.11 -26.72
CA PRO A 103 31.65 9.01 -25.83
C PRO A 103 31.07 9.16 -24.41
N ARG A 104 31.18 10.36 -23.82
CA ARG A 104 30.66 10.63 -22.47
C ARG A 104 29.16 10.56 -22.40
N ARG A 105 28.43 11.09 -23.38
CA ARG A 105 26.97 10.97 -23.45
C ARG A 105 26.54 9.52 -23.49
N ASP A 106 27.19 8.69 -24.31
CA ASP A 106 26.83 7.28 -24.48
C ASP A 106 27.15 6.46 -23.24
N GLU A 107 28.31 6.72 -22.61
CA GLU A 107 28.67 6.15 -21.31
C GLU A 107 27.65 6.53 -20.21
N LEU A 108 27.32 7.81 -20.12
CA LEU A 108 26.34 8.33 -19.16
C LEU A 108 24.96 7.71 -19.36
N LYS A 109 24.53 7.52 -20.61
CA LYS A 109 23.26 6.86 -20.92
C LYS A 109 23.21 5.46 -20.31
N LYS A 110 24.25 4.65 -20.54
CA LYS A 110 24.34 3.28 -19.97
C LYS A 110 24.31 3.31 -18.44
N ARG A 111 25.13 4.17 -17.82
CA ARG A 111 25.17 4.31 -16.35
C ARG A 111 23.83 4.73 -15.75
N LEU A 112 23.10 5.62 -16.43
CA LEU A 112 21.75 6.05 -16.02
C LEU A 112 20.73 4.93 -16.19
N GLU A 113 20.77 4.18 -17.30
CA GLU A 113 19.91 3.02 -17.53
C GLU A 113 20.12 1.95 -16.45
N GLU A 114 21.36 1.63 -16.10
CA GLU A 114 21.71 0.71 -15.02
C GLU A 114 21.22 1.20 -13.66
N LYS A 115 21.52 2.47 -13.32
CA LYS A 115 21.09 3.09 -12.06
C LYS A 115 19.57 3.03 -11.90
N TYR A 116 18.84 3.47 -12.91
CA TYR A 116 17.38 3.54 -12.85
C TYR A 116 16.73 2.16 -12.89
N SER A 117 17.31 1.20 -13.62
CA SER A 117 16.80 -0.18 -13.63
C SER A 117 16.90 -0.83 -12.26
N ARG A 118 18.01 -0.58 -11.55
CA ARG A 118 18.19 -1.03 -10.16
C ARG A 118 17.17 -0.40 -9.21
N GLU A 119 17.05 0.93 -9.23
CA GLU A 119 16.09 1.68 -8.39
C GLU A 119 14.65 1.21 -8.62
N HIS A 120 14.25 1.02 -9.89
CA HIS A 120 12.91 0.56 -10.24
C HIS A 120 12.66 -0.88 -9.79
N SER A 121 13.65 -1.76 -9.92
CA SER A 121 13.56 -3.15 -9.47
C SER A 121 13.47 -3.26 -7.94
N GLU A 122 14.17 -2.39 -7.21
CA GLU A 122 14.05 -2.27 -5.75
C GLU A 122 12.67 -1.79 -5.34
N TYR A 123 12.13 -0.78 -6.02
CA TYR A 123 10.77 -0.30 -5.82
C TYR A 123 9.73 -1.41 -6.00
N LEU A 124 9.80 -2.17 -7.10
CA LEU A 124 8.87 -3.26 -7.38
C LEU A 124 8.95 -4.37 -6.32
N ARG A 125 10.16 -4.74 -5.87
CA ARG A 125 10.34 -5.73 -4.80
C ARG A 125 9.73 -5.28 -3.48
N ALA A 126 9.94 -4.02 -3.11
CA ALA A 126 9.34 -3.45 -1.90
C ALA A 126 7.81 -3.44 -1.99
N GLN A 127 7.26 -3.08 -3.16
CA GLN A 127 5.82 -3.07 -3.39
C GLN A 127 5.19 -4.46 -3.23
N VAL A 128 5.81 -5.49 -3.82
CA VAL A 128 5.33 -6.89 -3.68
C VAL A 128 5.38 -7.37 -2.22
N SER A 129 6.45 -7.04 -1.49
CA SER A 129 6.58 -7.42 -0.07
C SER A 129 5.52 -6.75 0.81
N MET A 130 5.16 -5.50 0.51
CA MET A 130 4.11 -4.76 1.22
C MET A 130 2.73 -5.38 0.94
N ASP A 131 2.42 -5.64 -0.33
CA ASP A 131 1.17 -6.26 -0.75
C ASP A 131 0.98 -7.65 -0.11
N GLN A 132 2.04 -8.47 -0.07
CA GLN A 132 2.02 -9.78 0.60
C GLN A 132 1.76 -9.65 2.11
N SER A 133 2.44 -8.71 2.77
CA SER A 133 2.26 -8.48 4.21
C SER A 133 0.84 -8.01 4.54
N GLN A 134 0.25 -7.16 3.69
CA GLN A 134 -1.14 -6.73 3.83
C GLN A 134 -2.13 -7.88 3.65
N ARG A 135 -1.90 -8.78 2.69
CA ARG A 135 -2.74 -9.97 2.50
C ARG A 135 -2.71 -10.89 3.71
N VAL A 136 -1.53 -11.20 4.24
CA VAL A 136 -1.37 -12.04 5.43
C VAL A 136 -2.08 -11.40 6.64
N LEU A 137 -1.92 -10.10 6.84
CA LEU A 137 -2.58 -9.39 7.94
C LEU A 137 -4.10 -9.44 7.81
N GLU A 138 -4.64 -9.31 6.60
CA GLU A 138 -6.07 -9.38 6.35
C GLU A 138 -6.64 -10.79 6.56
N GLU A 139 -5.93 -11.82 6.09
CA GLU A 139 -6.29 -13.22 6.34
C GLU A 139 -6.31 -13.54 7.84
N GLU A 140 -5.29 -13.10 8.59
CA GLU A 140 -5.25 -13.29 10.05
C GLU A 140 -6.36 -12.52 10.77
N ARG A 141 -6.68 -11.29 10.34
CA ARG A 141 -7.82 -10.53 10.86
C ARG A 141 -9.14 -11.26 10.65
N GLN A 142 -9.35 -11.84 9.46
CA GLN A 142 -10.56 -12.59 9.14
C GLN A 142 -10.65 -13.88 9.97
N ARG A 143 -9.53 -14.60 10.15
CA ARG A 143 -9.46 -15.79 11.02
C ARG A 143 -9.80 -15.45 12.47
N VAL A 144 -9.20 -14.40 13.02
CA VAL A 144 -9.48 -13.95 14.40
C VAL A 144 -10.93 -13.51 14.55
N ALA A 145 -11.49 -12.81 13.58
CA ALA A 145 -12.90 -12.41 13.59
C ALA A 145 -13.85 -13.63 13.56
N ALA A 146 -13.54 -14.64 12.73
CA ALA A 146 -14.33 -15.87 12.67
C ALA A 146 -14.29 -16.66 13.98
N LEU A 147 -13.11 -16.82 14.59
CA LEU A 147 -12.95 -17.47 15.89
C LEU A 147 -13.74 -16.75 17.00
N ARG A 148 -13.69 -15.42 17.03
CA ARG A 148 -14.49 -14.64 18.00
C ARG A 148 -16.00 -14.85 17.80
N ARG A 149 -16.47 -14.90 16.56
CA ARG A 149 -17.90 -15.19 16.28
C ARG A 149 -18.30 -16.57 16.78
N MET A 150 -17.51 -17.59 16.48
CA MET A 150 -17.74 -18.96 16.97
C MET A 150 -17.73 -19.04 18.50
N GLN A 151 -16.83 -18.31 19.17
CA GLN A 151 -16.81 -18.24 20.63
C GLN A 151 -18.07 -17.59 21.19
N ILE A 152 -18.50 -16.45 20.64
CA ILE A 152 -19.73 -15.78 21.06
C ILE A 152 -20.95 -16.69 20.86
N GLU A 153 -21.05 -17.37 19.72
CA GLU A 153 -22.14 -18.31 19.43
C GLU A 153 -22.14 -19.49 20.41
N SER A 154 -20.98 -20.07 20.70
CA SER A 154 -20.84 -21.15 21.68
C SER A 154 -21.21 -20.71 23.10
N GLU A 155 -20.81 -19.50 23.50
CA GLU A 155 -21.18 -18.93 24.80
C GLU A 155 -22.67 -18.63 24.90
N GLN A 156 -23.29 -18.10 23.84
CA GLN A 156 -24.73 -17.90 23.76
C GLN A 156 -25.49 -19.22 23.87
N PHE A 157 -25.03 -20.26 23.17
CA PHE A 157 -25.63 -21.58 23.24
C PHE A 157 -25.53 -22.19 24.64
N ARG A 158 -24.33 -22.15 25.26
CA ARG A 158 -24.13 -22.63 26.63
C ARG A 158 -25.02 -21.87 27.64
N TYR A 159 -25.16 -20.56 27.46
CA TYR A 159 -26.04 -19.75 28.30
C TYR A 159 -27.52 -20.17 28.14
N PHE A 160 -27.96 -20.44 26.92
CA PHE A 160 -29.31 -20.92 26.62
C PHE A 160 -29.58 -22.29 27.23
N GLU A 161 -28.65 -23.25 27.10
CA GLU A 161 -28.79 -24.58 27.72
C GLU A 161 -28.92 -24.49 29.25
N ASP A 162 -28.14 -23.62 29.91
CA ASP A 162 -28.21 -23.44 31.36
C ASP A 162 -29.56 -22.84 31.80
N GLN A 163 -30.13 -21.92 31.01
CA GLN A 163 -31.48 -21.38 31.23
C GLN A 163 -32.54 -22.49 31.11
N LEU A 164 -32.47 -23.31 30.06
CA LEU A 164 -33.42 -24.40 29.83
C LEU A 164 -33.38 -25.43 30.98
N ARG A 165 -32.18 -25.82 31.42
CA ARG A 165 -31.99 -26.75 32.54
C ARG A 165 -32.58 -26.20 33.85
N ARG A 166 -32.41 -24.90 34.12
CA ARG A 166 -33.01 -24.25 35.30
C ARG A 166 -34.53 -24.24 35.23
N GLN A 167 -35.09 -24.03 34.04
CA GLN A 167 -36.53 -24.06 33.81
C GLN A 167 -37.12 -25.46 34.01
N GLU A 168 -36.47 -26.50 33.48
CA GLU A 168 -36.87 -27.89 33.71
C GLU A 168 -36.87 -28.26 35.19
N LEU A 169 -35.83 -27.87 35.94
CA LEU A 169 -35.78 -28.08 37.40
C LEU A 169 -36.88 -27.32 38.15
N ALA A 170 -37.23 -26.10 37.70
CA ALA A 170 -38.33 -25.34 38.29
C ALA A 170 -39.67 -26.03 38.05
N ASN A 171 -39.91 -26.53 36.83
CA ASN A 171 -41.12 -27.27 36.47
C ASN A 171 -41.26 -28.58 37.26
N GLN A 172 -40.18 -29.35 37.42
CA GLN A 172 -40.19 -30.56 38.25
C GLN A 172 -40.55 -30.25 39.70
N ARG A 173 -40.00 -29.17 40.27
CA ARG A 173 -40.34 -28.76 41.65
C ARG A 173 -41.80 -28.33 41.79
N THR A 174 -42.37 -27.66 40.79
CA THR A 174 -43.79 -27.31 40.79
C THR A 174 -44.68 -28.54 40.70
N GLU A 175 -44.35 -29.50 39.82
CA GLU A 175 -45.09 -30.77 39.70
C GLU A 175 -45.04 -31.58 41.01
N GLU A 176 -43.86 -31.67 41.65
CA GLU A 176 -43.72 -32.31 42.96
C GLU A 176 -44.54 -31.62 44.05
N ALA A 177 -44.61 -30.29 44.04
CA ALA A 177 -45.40 -29.52 45.00
C ALA A 177 -46.90 -29.75 44.79
N GLU A 178 -47.37 -29.74 43.53
CA GLU A 178 -48.75 -30.05 43.18
C GLU A 178 -49.15 -31.47 43.62
N GLN A 179 -48.28 -32.45 43.40
CA GLN A 179 -48.50 -33.82 43.87
C GLN A 179 -48.59 -33.90 45.40
N LYS A 180 -47.70 -33.22 46.12
CA LYS A 180 -47.74 -33.16 47.60
C LYS A 180 -49.04 -32.52 48.09
N VAL A 181 -49.48 -31.43 47.46
CA VAL A 181 -50.76 -30.79 47.80
C VAL A 181 -51.93 -31.73 47.53
N ALA A 182 -51.95 -32.43 46.40
CA ALA A 182 -53.00 -33.41 46.09
C ALA A 182 -53.08 -34.54 47.14
N VAL A 183 -51.93 -35.05 47.60
CA VAL A 183 -51.86 -36.05 48.68
C VAL A 183 -52.39 -35.47 50.00
N LEU A 184 -51.99 -34.25 50.36
CA LEU A 184 -52.48 -33.60 51.59
C LEU A 184 -54.00 -33.37 51.55
N VAL A 185 -54.54 -32.95 50.40
CA VAL A 185 -55.98 -32.78 50.19
C VAL A 185 -56.70 -34.12 50.33
N ALA A 186 -56.19 -35.19 49.72
CA ALA A 186 -56.77 -36.52 49.83
C ALA A 186 -56.78 -37.04 51.28
N LEU A 187 -55.68 -36.83 52.01
CA LEU A 187 -55.60 -37.17 53.44
C LEU A 187 -56.59 -36.36 54.28
N TRP A 188 -56.74 -35.07 54.00
CA TRP A 188 -57.71 -34.23 54.69
C TRP A 188 -59.15 -34.70 54.46
N TYR A 189 -59.51 -35.02 53.21
CA TYR A 189 -60.82 -35.59 52.88
C TYR A 189 -61.03 -36.94 53.58
N TYR A 190 -60.04 -37.83 53.56
CA TYR A 190 -60.11 -39.10 54.26
C TYR A 190 -60.36 -38.92 55.77
N TYR A 191 -59.60 -38.03 56.41
CA TYR A 191 -59.75 -37.75 57.84
C TYR A 191 -61.10 -37.11 58.17
N TYR A 192 -61.56 -36.20 57.33
CA TYR A 192 -62.88 -35.58 57.43
C TYR A 192 -64.01 -36.62 57.34
N TYR A 193 -63.97 -37.50 56.33
CA TYR A 193 -64.94 -38.58 56.17
C TYR A 193 -64.90 -39.57 57.33
N TYR A 194 -63.70 -39.94 57.79
CA TYR A 194 -63.53 -40.80 58.96
C TYR A 194 -64.15 -40.18 60.22
N TYR A 195 -63.86 -38.90 60.49
CA TYR A 195 -64.43 -38.19 61.63
C TYR A 195 -65.95 -38.02 61.52
N TYR A 196 -66.46 -37.70 60.33
CA TYR A 196 -67.89 -37.61 60.06
C TYR A 196 -68.58 -38.97 60.30
N TYR A 197 -67.99 -40.06 59.80
CA TYR A 197 -68.52 -41.41 59.99
C TYR A 197 -68.47 -41.83 61.46
N TYR A 198 -67.37 -41.55 62.16
CA TYR A 198 -67.23 -41.80 63.58
C TYR A 198 -68.26 -41.01 64.40
N TYR A 199 -68.44 -39.72 64.10
CA TYR A 199 -69.44 -38.87 64.75
C TYR A 199 -70.86 -39.35 64.47
N TYR A 200 -71.16 -39.71 63.22
CA TYR A 200 -72.45 -40.29 62.84
C TYR A 200 -72.71 -41.61 63.57
N TYR A 201 -71.71 -42.51 63.62
CA TYR A 201 -71.82 -43.78 64.33
C TYR A 201 -72.00 -43.58 65.84
N TYR A 202 -71.24 -42.67 66.45
CA TYR A 202 -71.37 -42.32 67.86
C TYR A 202 -72.74 -41.71 68.18
N TYR A 203 -73.22 -40.78 67.34
CA TYR A 203 -74.54 -40.17 67.48
C TYR A 203 -75.68 -41.20 67.32
N TYR A 204 -75.55 -42.11 66.35
CA TYR A 204 -76.53 -43.18 66.13
C TYR A 204 -76.55 -44.19 67.29
N TYR A 205 -75.38 -44.52 67.85
CA TYR A 205 -75.26 -45.43 69.00
C TYR A 205 -75.82 -44.81 70.30
N TYR A 206 -75.73 -43.49 70.47
CA TYR A 206 -76.22 -42.79 71.67
C TYR A 206 -77.73 -42.48 71.66
N TYR A 207 -78.38 -42.51 70.50
CA TYR A 207 -79.80 -42.16 70.35
C TYR A 207 -80.73 -43.36 70.10
N TYR A 208 -80.19 -44.52 69.72
CA TYR A 208 -80.98 -45.72 69.36
C TYR A 208 -80.69 -46.98 70.20
N TYR A 209 -79.85 -46.87 71.23
CA TYR A 209 -79.64 -47.85 72.30
C TYR A 209 -79.55 -47.14 73.65
#